data_AF-A0A3C1DRP9-F1
#
_entry.id   AF-A0A3C1DRP9-F1
#
_cell.length_a   1.000
_cell.length_b   1.000
_cell.length_c   1.000
_cell.angle_alpha   90.00
_cell.angle_beta   90.00
_cell.angle_gamma   90.00
#
_symmetry.space_group_name_H-M   'P 1'
#
loop_
_entity.id
_entity.type
_entity.pdbx_description
1 polymer ?
#
loop_
_entity_poly.entity_id
_entity_poly.type
_entity_poly.pdbx_seq_one_letter_code
_entity_poly.pdbx_strand_id
1 'polypeptide(L)'
;MPTPSSDPHGGDADPDDDFYTAFTDAEVLERHRQDDPHAFAEIVRRHQDHLWALAMRTLGDADDAADAVQEALISAYRAADRFRGDAAVSTWLYRIV
;
A
#
# COMPACT_ATOMS: atom_id res chain seq x y z
N MET A 1 5.47 36.03 25.99
CA MET A 1 4.83 34.98 25.19
C MET A 1 5.90 34.01 24.70
N PRO A 2 5.95 32.78 25.20
CA PRO A 2 6.67 31.70 24.55
C PRO A 2 5.70 30.83 23.73
N THR A 3 6.04 30.54 22.47
CA THR A 3 5.45 29.44 21.70
C THR A 3 6.22 28.16 22.00
N PRO A 4 5.59 27.09 22.52
CA PRO A 4 6.13 25.75 22.40
C PRO A 4 5.53 25.08 21.16
N SER A 5 6.21 25.16 20.01
CA SER A 5 6.05 24.13 18.96
C SER A 5 6.86 22.92 19.42
N SER A 6 6.26 22.15 20.31
CA SER A 6 6.51 20.71 20.36
C SER A 6 5.48 20.11 19.41
N ASP A 7 5.88 19.80 18.19
CA ASP A 7 5.15 18.80 17.40
C ASP A 7 5.52 17.44 17.98
N PRO A 8 4.61 16.73 18.66
CA PRO A 8 4.84 15.33 18.97
C PRO A 8 4.66 14.55 17.66
N HIS A 9 5.72 13.96 17.14
CA HIS A 9 5.64 12.77 16.29
C HIS A 9 5.11 11.60 17.18
N GLY A 10 3.85 11.73 17.61
CA GLY A 10 3.06 10.65 18.18
C GLY A 10 2.50 9.85 17.02
N GLY A 11 2.59 8.52 17.10
CA GLY A 11 2.23 7.64 16.01
C GLY A 11 0.86 7.96 15.43
N ASP A 12 0.87 8.36 14.16
CA ASP A 12 -0.29 8.42 13.29
C ASP A 12 -0.70 6.98 12.97
N ALA A 13 -1.19 6.24 13.97
CA ALA A 13 -2.18 5.22 13.67
C ALA A 13 -3.38 6.01 13.15
N ASP A 14 -3.45 6.14 11.82
CA ASP A 14 -4.55 6.76 11.12
C ASP A 14 -5.85 6.15 11.68
N PRO A 15 -6.78 6.95 12.24
CA PRO A 15 -8.00 6.43 12.87
C PRO A 15 -8.91 5.62 11.92
N ASP A 16 -8.55 5.51 10.64
CA ASP A 16 -9.23 4.74 9.60
C ASP A 16 -8.71 3.29 9.43
N ASP A 17 -7.72 2.83 10.21
CA ASP A 17 -7.16 1.47 10.08
C ASP A 17 -8.24 0.37 10.29
N ASP A 18 -9.16 0.59 11.25
CA ASP A 18 -10.33 -0.27 11.47
C ASP A 18 -11.42 -0.08 10.39
N PHE A 19 -11.47 1.08 9.74
CA PHE A 19 -12.48 1.38 8.71
C PHE A 19 -12.27 0.49 7.49
N TYR A 20 -11.02 0.32 7.04
CA TYR A 20 -10.77 -0.48 5.85
C TYR A 20 -10.87 -1.98 6.06
N THR A 21 -10.63 -2.46 7.27
CA THR A 21 -10.59 -3.90 7.59
C THR A 21 -11.89 -4.63 7.22
N ALA A 22 -13.03 -3.94 7.22
CA ALA A 22 -14.33 -4.49 6.79
C ALA A 22 -14.53 -4.57 5.27
N PHE A 23 -13.70 -3.87 4.48
CA PHE A 23 -13.79 -3.80 3.03
C PHE A 23 -12.84 -4.77 2.35
N THR A 24 -13.30 -5.34 1.25
CA THR A 24 -12.49 -6.12 0.33
C THR A 24 -11.48 -5.22 -0.40
N ASP A 25 -10.39 -5.80 -0.91
CA ASP A 25 -9.37 -5.04 -1.63
C ASP A 25 -9.93 -4.29 -2.86
N ALA A 26 -10.97 -4.84 -3.50
CA ALA A 26 -11.64 -4.18 -4.60
C ALA A 26 -12.39 -2.91 -4.15
N GLU A 27 -13.07 -2.97 -3.00
CA GLU A 27 -13.78 -1.81 -2.42
C GLU A 27 -12.82 -0.75 -1.91
N VAL A 28 -11.69 -1.17 -1.34
CA VAL A 28 -10.62 -0.24 -0.93
C VAL A 28 -10.04 0.46 -2.16
N LEU A 29 -9.72 -0.27 -3.24
CA LEU A 29 -9.27 0.37 -4.50
C LEU A 29 -10.32 1.30 -5.12
N GLU A 30 -11.61 0.98 -5.02
CA GLU A 30 -12.66 1.87 -5.49
C GLU A 30 -12.69 3.18 -4.71
N ARG A 31 -12.44 3.15 -3.39
CA ARG A 31 -12.27 4.38 -2.60
C ARG A 31 -11.07 5.20 -3.03
N HIS A 32 -9.95 4.54 -3.34
CA HIS A 32 -8.78 5.23 -3.87
C HIS A 32 -9.12 6.00 -5.16
N ARG A 33 -9.96 5.42 -6.04
CA ARG A 33 -10.47 6.10 -7.24
C ARG A 33 -11.42 7.26 -6.95
N GLN A 34 -11.99 7.32 -5.75
CA GLN A 34 -12.82 8.42 -5.23
C GLN A 34 -11.97 9.47 -4.48
N ASP A 35 -10.67 9.53 -4.78
CA ASP A 35 -9.69 10.44 -4.18
C ASP A 35 -9.45 10.22 -2.68
N ASP A 36 -9.72 9.01 -2.17
CA ASP A 36 -9.35 8.62 -0.81
C ASP A 36 -7.83 8.38 -0.71
N PRO A 37 -7.09 9.24 0.03
CA PRO A 37 -5.64 9.15 0.07
C PRO A 37 -5.14 7.97 0.92
N HIS A 38 -5.96 7.43 1.83
CA HIS A 38 -5.58 6.37 2.75
C HIS A 38 -5.88 4.97 2.20
N ALA A 39 -6.84 4.88 1.29
CA ALA A 39 -7.26 3.62 0.69
C ALA A 39 -6.11 2.85 0.01
N PHE A 40 -5.22 3.51 -0.74
CA PHE A 40 -4.10 2.79 -1.35
C PHE A 40 -3.09 2.29 -0.30
N ALA A 41 -2.83 3.08 0.74
CA ALA A 41 -1.91 2.68 1.82
C ALA A 41 -2.39 1.39 2.49
N GLU A 42 -3.70 1.21 2.65
CA GLU A 42 -4.26 -0.04 3.16
C GLU A 42 -4.01 -1.23 2.22
N ILE A 43 -4.18 -1.06 0.91
CA ILE A 43 -3.87 -2.11 -0.06
C ILE A 43 -2.40 -2.52 0.06
N VAL A 44 -1.50 -1.54 0.14
CA VAL A 44 -0.08 -1.80 0.33
C VAL A 44 0.14 -2.58 1.62
N ARG A 45 -0.41 -2.12 2.76
CA ARG A 45 -0.25 -2.76 4.07
C ARG A 45 -0.70 -4.21 4.08
N ARG A 46 -1.80 -4.56 3.39
CA ARG A 46 -2.30 -5.94 3.29
C ARG A 46 -1.39 -6.87 2.49
N HIS A 47 -0.72 -6.34 1.47
CA HIS A 47 0.02 -7.15 0.50
C HIS A 47 1.54 -7.04 0.65
N GLN A 48 2.06 -6.05 1.38
CA GLN A 48 3.49 -5.78 1.51
C GLN A 48 4.29 -7.00 1.98
N ASP A 49 3.78 -7.76 2.96
CA ASP A 49 4.51 -8.89 3.53
C ASP A 49 4.66 -10.02 2.51
N HIS A 50 3.65 -10.20 1.66
CA HIS A 50 3.68 -11.20 0.60
C HIS A 50 4.60 -10.75 -0.55
N LEU A 51 4.52 -9.49 -0.96
CA LEU A 51 5.41 -8.93 -2.00
C LEU A 51 6.88 -8.98 -1.54
N TRP A 52 7.13 -8.66 -0.26
CA TRP A 52 8.44 -8.78 0.38
C TRP A 52 8.95 -10.22 0.37
N ALA A 53 8.12 -11.18 0.82
CA ALA A 53 8.50 -12.60 0.83
C ALA A 53 8.81 -13.11 -0.60
N LEU A 54 8.08 -12.65 -1.60
CA LEU A 54 8.33 -12.98 -3.02
C LEU A 54 9.65 -12.39 -3.53
N ALA A 55 9.90 -11.11 -3.26
CA ALA A 55 11.12 -10.42 -3.67
C ALA A 55 12.34 -11.06 -3.01
N MET A 56 12.28 -11.32 -1.69
CA MET A 56 13.34 -12.02 -0.96
C MET A 56 13.61 -13.43 -1.51
N ARG A 57 12.57 -14.16 -1.91
CA ARG A 57 12.74 -15.50 -2.50
C ARG A 57 13.37 -15.44 -3.89
N THR A 58 13.16 -14.36 -4.63
CA THR A 58 13.65 -14.19 -6.00
C THR A 58 15.08 -13.65 -6.04
N LEU A 59 15.37 -12.65 -5.21
CA LEU A 59 16.63 -11.90 -5.23
C LEU A 59 17.63 -12.41 -4.19
N GLY A 60 17.15 -12.89 -3.04
CA GLY A 60 17.99 -13.42 -1.97
C GLY A 60 18.78 -12.36 -1.18
N ASP A 61 18.61 -11.08 -1.52
CA ASP A 61 19.21 -9.93 -0.86
C ASP A 61 18.13 -8.95 -0.40
N ALA A 62 18.31 -8.37 0.78
CA ALA A 62 17.30 -7.51 1.41
C ALA A 62 17.24 -6.11 0.80
N ASP A 63 18.37 -5.56 0.37
CA ASP A 63 18.42 -4.23 -0.23
C ASP A 63 17.82 -4.28 -1.64
N ASP A 64 18.22 -5.28 -2.45
CA ASP A 64 17.63 -5.51 -3.77
C ASP A 64 16.12 -5.80 -3.68
N ALA A 65 15.69 -6.56 -2.67
CA ALA A 65 14.26 -6.84 -2.44
C ALA A 65 13.47 -5.59 -2.04
N ALA A 66 14.04 -4.71 -1.22
CA ALA A 66 13.41 -3.46 -0.84
C ALA A 66 13.20 -2.53 -2.04
N ASP A 67 14.24 -2.41 -2.89
CA ASP A 67 14.17 -1.62 -4.10
C ASP A 67 13.12 -2.17 -5.08
N ALA A 68 13.12 -3.49 -5.32
CA ALA A 68 12.16 -4.13 -6.21
C ALA A 68 10.70 -3.97 -5.72
N VAL A 69 10.45 -4.17 -4.42
CA VAL A 69 9.12 -3.96 -3.84
C VAL A 69 8.70 -2.50 -3.96
N GLN A 70 9.60 -1.56 -3.66
CA GLN A 70 9.29 -0.13 -3.76
C GLN A 70 8.92 0.27 -5.20
N GLU A 71 9.72 -0.13 -6.19
CA GLU A 71 9.42 0.14 -7.61
C GLU A 71 8.07 -0.44 -8.03
N ALA A 72 7.77 -1.67 -7.61
CA ALA A 72 6.50 -2.30 -7.89
C ALA A 72 5.32 -1.56 -7.25
N LEU A 73 5.44 -1.12 -6.00
CA LEU A 73 4.40 -0.36 -5.31
C LEU A 73 4.16 1.00 -5.98
N ILE A 74 5.21 1.69 -6.42
CA ILE A 74 5.10 2.96 -7.18
C ILE A 74 4.40 2.71 -8.53
N SER A 75 4.75 1.63 -9.22
CA SER A 75 4.11 1.23 -10.48
C SER A 75 2.64 0.89 -10.28
N ALA A 76 2.32 0.16 -9.21
CA ALA A 76 0.95 -0.17 -8.80
C ALA A 76 0.14 1.09 -8.51
N TYR A 77 0.66 2.04 -7.75
CA TYR A 77 -0.01 3.31 -7.46
C TYR A 77 -0.41 4.05 -8.74
N ARG A 78 0.53 4.19 -9.69
CA ARG A 78 0.29 4.83 -11.00
C ARG A 78 -0.68 4.07 -11.90
N ALA A 79 -0.93 2.80 -11.62
CA ALA A 79 -1.81 1.93 -12.38
C ALA A 79 -3.16 1.67 -11.67
N ALA A 80 -3.30 2.05 -10.40
CA ALA A 80 -4.48 1.82 -9.59
C ALA A 80 -5.73 2.47 -10.22
N ASP A 81 -5.61 3.68 -10.75
CA ASP A 81 -6.68 4.38 -11.48
C ASP A 81 -7.17 3.63 -12.73
N ARG A 82 -6.36 2.72 -13.26
CA ARG A 82 -6.68 1.90 -14.44
C ARG A 82 -7.12 0.49 -14.10
N PHE A 83 -7.10 0.10 -12.82
CA PHE A 83 -7.57 -1.20 -12.40
C PHE A 83 -9.09 -1.29 -12.59
N ARG A 84 -9.54 -2.34 -13.30
CA ARG A 84 -10.94 -2.54 -13.70
C ARG A 84 -11.68 -3.60 -12.88
N GLY A 85 -11.00 -4.27 -11.95
CA GLY A 85 -11.59 -5.35 -11.17
C GLY A 85 -11.70 -6.70 -11.88
N ASP A 86 -11.10 -6.85 -13.07
CA ASP A 86 -11.16 -8.11 -13.86
C ASP A 86 -10.35 -9.28 -13.25
N ALA A 87 -9.50 -8.99 -12.27
CA ALA A 87 -8.70 -9.96 -11.54
C ALA A 87 -8.63 -9.57 -10.05
N ALA A 88 -8.26 -10.51 -9.17
CA ALA A 88 -8.01 -10.18 -7.78
C ALA A 88 -6.83 -9.19 -7.66
N VAL A 89 -6.91 -8.27 -6.69
CA VAL A 89 -5.88 -7.25 -6.44
C VAL A 89 -4.51 -7.87 -6.18
N SER A 90 -4.46 -8.94 -5.39
CA SER A 90 -3.25 -9.72 -5.15
C SER A 90 -2.62 -10.26 -6.45
N THR A 91 -3.44 -10.74 -7.38
CA THR A 91 -2.97 -11.23 -8.69
C THR A 91 -2.46 -10.09 -9.56
N TRP A 92 -3.11 -8.93 -9.52
CA TRP A 92 -2.66 -7.75 -10.24
C TRP A 92 -1.34 -7.20 -9.68
N LEU A 93 -1.21 -7.09 -8.36
CA LEU A 93 0.04 -6.67 -7.69
C LEU A 93 1.19 -7.63 -8.00
N TYR A 94 0.93 -8.94 -7.98
CA TYR A 94 1.93 -9.96 -8.34
C TYR A 94 2.43 -9.84 -9.78
N ARG A 95 1.64 -9.26 -10.70
CA ARG A 95 2.08 -9.04 -12.09
C ARG A 95 2.95 -7.80 -12.27
N ILE A 96 3.03 -6.95 -11.24
CA ILE A 96 3.80 -5.71 -11.25
C ILE A 96 5.18 -5.91 -10.62
N VAL A 97 5.30 -6.81 -9.62
CA VAL A 97 6.57 -7.32 -9.08
C VAL A 97 7.17 -8.36 -10.02
#